data_AF-A0A7Y5E959-F1
#
_entry.id   AF-A0A7Y5E959-F1
#
_cell.length_a   1.000
_cell.length_b   1.000
_cell.length_c   1.000
_cell.angle_alpha   90.00
_cell.angle_beta   90.00
_cell.angle_gamma   90.00
#
_symmetry.space_group_name_H-M   'P 1'
#
loop_
_entity.id
_entity.type
_entity.pdbx_description
1 polymer ?
#
loop_
_entity_poly.entity_id
_entity_poly.type
_entity_poly.pdbx_seq_one_letter_code
_entity_poly.pdbx_strand_id
1 'polypeptide(L)' 'MSEIKDKIVSIIVEKLGVESAEVTNEASFTNDLGADSLDTVELIMEFEK' A
#
# COMPACT_ATOMS: atom_id res chain seq x y z
N MET A 1 18.46 1.30 -4.53
CA MET A 1 17.31 0.40 -4.23
C MET A 1 16.08 1.24 -4.50
N SER A 2 15.17 0.73 -5.33
CA SER A 2 14.32 1.50 -6.24
C SER A 2 13.43 2.56 -5.57
N GLU A 3 13.56 3.82 -5.97
CA GLU A 3 12.70 4.95 -5.52
C GLU A 3 11.20 4.65 -5.68
N ILE A 4 10.85 3.77 -6.62
CA ILE A 4 9.48 3.29 -6.85
C ILE A 4 8.97 2.50 -5.64
N LYS A 5 9.80 1.64 -5.04
CA LYS A 5 9.40 0.86 -3.87
C LYS A 5 9.10 1.79 -2.70
N ASP A 6 9.95 2.78 -2.46
CA ASP A 6 9.79 3.72 -1.36
C ASP A 6 8.52 4.58 -1.56
N LYS A 7 8.23 5.00 -2.81
CA LYS A 7 6.95 5.66 -3.15
C LYS A 7 5.74 4.76 -2.88
N ILE A 8 5.77 3.51 -3.33
CA ILE A 8 4.67 2.56 -3.14
C ILE A 8 4.41 2.35 -1.65
N VAL A 9 5.46 2.07 -0.87
CA VAL A 9 5.35 1.88 0.59
C VAL A 9 4.78 3.14 1.26
N SER A 10 5.25 4.33 0.87
CA SER A 10 4.76 5.59 1.44
C SER A 10 3.27 5.80 1.15
N ILE A 11 2.80 5.53 -0.07
CA ILE A 11 1.38 5.64 -0.44
C ILE A 11 0.54 4.67 0.39
N ILE A 12 0.99 3.43 0.56
CA ILE A 12 0.28 2.40 1.31
C ILE A 12 0.16 2.78 2.79
N VAL A 13 1.26 3.23 3.41
CA VAL A 13 1.29 3.69 4.80
C VAL A 13 0.36 4.88 5.01
N GLU A 14 0.37 5.85 4.10
CA GLU A 14 -0.43 7.06 4.23
C GLU A 14 -1.93 6.83 3.99
N LYS A 15 -2.28 5.91 3.06
CA LYS A 15 -3.67 5.58 2.73
C LYS A 15 -4.31 4.60 3.71
N LEU A 16 -3.59 3.53 4.05
CA LEU A 16 -4.12 2.49 4.93
C LEU A 16 -3.85 2.77 6.41
N GLY A 17 -3.00 3.74 6.73
CA GLY A 17 -2.64 4.05 8.13
C GLY A 17 -1.86 2.93 8.83
N VAL A 18 -1.19 2.08 8.05
CA VAL A 18 -0.38 0.94 8.51
C VAL A 18 1.08 1.32 8.69
N GLU A 19 1.86 0.51 9.39
CA GLU A 19 3.29 0.79 9.52
C GLU A 19 4.07 0.37 8.28
N SER A 20 5.10 1.13 7.91
CA SER A 20 6.01 0.76 6.79
C SER A 20 6.67 -0.62 6.98
N ALA A 21 6.78 -1.09 8.22
CA ALA A 21 7.29 -2.41 8.56
C ALA A 21 6.31 -3.55 8.21
N GLU A 22 5.01 -3.26 8.16
CA GLU A 22 3.96 -4.22 7.79
C GLU A 22 3.85 -4.38 6.26
N VAL A 23 4.29 -3.37 5.51
CA VAL A 23 4.29 -3.37 4.03
C VAL A 23 5.46 -4.18 3.50
N THR A 24 5.27 -5.51 3.49
CA THR A 24 6.20 -6.47 2.89
C THR A 24 5.76 -6.83 1.46
N ASN A 25 6.66 -7.40 0.65
CA ASN A 25 6.31 -7.82 -0.71
C ASN A 25 5.34 -9.01 -0.71
N GLU A 26 5.31 -9.77 0.39
CA GLU A 26 4.41 -10.91 0.58
C GLU A 26 3.09 -10.53 1.27
N ALA A 27 2.97 -9.30 1.79
CA ALA A 27 1.79 -8.85 2.52
C ALA A 27 0.55 -8.79 1.62
N SER A 28 -0.55 -9.31 2.13
CA SER A 28 -1.88 -9.15 1.54
C SER A 28 -2.46 -7.81 1.93
N PHE A 29 -2.83 -6.99 0.94
CA PHE A 29 -3.53 -5.72 1.18
C PHE A 29 -4.79 -5.89 2.02
N THR A 30 -5.57 -6.94 1.78
CA THR A 30 -6.83 -7.16 2.52
C THR A 30 -6.63 -7.84 3.86
N ASN A 31 -5.80 -8.89 3.92
CA ASN A 31 -5.70 -9.73 5.10
C ASN A 31 -4.67 -9.22 6.11
N ASP A 32 -3.57 -8.65 5.64
CA ASP A 32 -2.45 -8.21 6.49
C ASP A 32 -2.49 -6.70 6.71
N LEU A 33 -2.85 -5.92 5.69
CA LEU A 33 -2.91 -4.45 5.78
C LEU A 33 -4.33 -3.90 6.03
N GLY A 34 -5.33 -4.78 6.11
CA GLY A 34 -6.71 -4.40 6.45
C GLY A 34 -7.41 -3.51 5.42
N ALA A 35 -6.90 -3.43 4.19
CA ALA A 35 -7.51 -2.65 3.11
C ALA A 35 -8.86 -3.25 2.71
N ASP A 36 -9.87 -2.41 2.59
CA ASP A 36 -11.17 -2.82 2.08
C ASP A 36 -11.24 -2.73 0.54
N SER A 37 -12.41 -3.06 -0.02
CA SER A 37 -12.63 -3.00 -1.47
C SER A 37 -12.54 -1.59 -2.06
N LEU A 38 -12.77 -0.53 -1.27
CA LEU A 38 -12.63 0.86 -1.71
C LEU A 38 -11.16 1.29 -1.63
N ASP A 39 -10.48 0.97 -0.54
CA ASP A 39 -9.06 1.29 -0.34
C ASP A 39 -8.20 0.69 -1.45
N THR A 40 -8.48 -0.56 -1.83
CA THR A 40 -7.78 -1.23 -2.94
C THR A 40 -7.99 -0.55 -4.29
N VAL A 41 -9.20 -0.04 -4.57
CA VAL A 41 -9.47 0.72 -5.80
C VAL A 41 -8.77 2.08 -5.77
N GLU A 42 -8.79 2.78 -4.64
CA GLU A 42 -8.07 4.05 -4.49
C GLU A 42 -6.56 3.89 -4.67
N LEU A 43 -5.96 2.85 -4.08
CA LEU A 43 -4.54 2.54 -4.24
C LEU A 43 -4.17 2.30 -5.70
N ILE A 44 -4.98 1.54 -6.44
CA ILE A 44 -4.74 1.29 -7.87
C ILE A 44 -4.81 2.59 -8.66
N MET A 45 -5.80 3.45 -8.40
CA MET A 45 -5.89 4.74 -9.10
C MET A 45 -4.71 5.66 -8.80
N GLU A 46 -4.17 5.64 -7.58
CA GLU A 46 -3.00 6.45 -7.23
C GLU A 46 -1.70 5.87 -7.82
N PHE A 47 -1.62 4.56 -8.02
CA PHE A 47 -0.51 3.92 -8.73
C PHE A 47 -0.54 4.09 -10.25
N GLU A 48 -1.72 4.33 -10.83
CA GLU A 48 -1.89 4.59 -12.27
C GLU A 48 -1.50 6.04 -12.66
N LYS A 49 -1.53 6.97 -11.72
CA LYS A 49 -1.07 8.36 -11.91
C LYS A 49 0.45 8.48 -12.06
#